data_AF-A0A1L7UBD9-F1
#
_entry.id   AF-A0A1L7UBD9-F1
#
_cell.length_a   1.000
_cell.length_b   1.000
_cell.length_c   1.000
_cell.angle_alpha   90.00
_cell.angle_beta   90.00
_cell.angle_gamma   90.00
#
_symmetry.space_group_name_H-M   'P 1'
#
loop_
_entity.id
_entity.type
_entity.pdbx_description
1 polymer ?
#
loop_
_entity_poly.entity_id
_entity_poly.type
_entity_poly.pdbx_seq_one_letter_code
_entity_poly.pdbx_strand_id
1 'polypeptide(L)'
;MSSALRAAGVALLAITATAASTPAKDWTSLKLLTKSADAQVQTVIDGKNASLTGSPRSLTREVRRLVTPFVWPNSTYYHDESLLPHIEEMLSVLVEVQHDDGTYTVGNRHSPPDTGFLIEDFGIMVRILERDNHKASQPFAKAMRGILKKAAPGLAKGGIHTPNHRWKICSALARISNIIEDPSLIERIDEWLAEGIDIDADGIYSERSPNYYSAVSNPSLLTVAHELNYTKLVSFVRKNLELSIEHAEPNGEMETIQSRRQDQSQPPGDNMGNFYPQFRELALLDKNGRFAAMARLIEKRVGAQLGDFLGNLIERPELAAELPKPKQPFSDFKKHYKSAGLVRARRGKLTVSAFGGSDWYTMDGKKAEFYNRMGSGLSTNPTMFRAWNGKAVLEAVRLSASFFSMGHFRSNGVELSKDGTIKLGSEIEVPYYLPIPADERDDNGTYALSKSVDGRFYAMLDFTNRPTSVRRLKTDVEIKPTKKGYDLDFEVTGEDNVELTFELTFREGGKFKGVKEILDSDNTTIYHLIEGKGEYSMGDDKITFGPGNGKGPIAADAGEQYSWHGGNLTLQGSHVYITGKTPLKYTLNLGFA
;
A
#
# COMPACT_ATOMS: atom_id res chain seq x y z
N MET A 1 26.90 -27.78 10.04
CA MET A 1 26.30 -27.77 11.39
C MET A 1 25.00 -28.55 11.30
N SER A 2 24.82 -29.59 12.11
CA SER A 2 23.74 -30.57 11.94
C SER A 2 22.34 -29.96 12.14
N SER A 3 21.36 -30.52 11.46
CA SER A 3 19.93 -30.15 11.49
C SER A 3 19.33 -30.10 12.91
N ALA A 4 19.95 -30.77 13.88
CA ALA A 4 19.50 -30.81 15.28
C ALA A 4 19.70 -29.48 16.05
N LEU A 5 20.56 -28.55 15.59
CA LEU A 5 20.75 -27.25 16.26
C LEU A 5 19.83 -26.13 15.75
N ARG A 6 19.01 -26.35 14.71
CA ARG A 6 18.08 -25.33 14.19
C ARG A 6 16.74 -25.29 14.92
N ALA A 7 16.36 -26.33 15.67
CA ALA A 7 15.04 -26.47 16.31
C ALA A 7 15.01 -26.08 17.81
N ALA A 8 15.72 -25.01 18.21
CA ALA A 8 15.62 -24.41 19.55
C ALA A 8 15.14 -22.95 19.50
N GLY A 9 14.32 -22.62 18.50
CA GLY A 9 13.76 -21.29 18.25
C GLY A 9 12.58 -20.95 19.15
N VAL A 10 12.79 -20.83 20.47
CA VAL A 10 11.92 -20.05 21.38
C VAL A 10 12.72 -19.32 22.47
N ALA A 11 14.02 -19.61 22.68
CA ALA A 11 14.74 -19.07 23.85
C ALA A 11 15.75 -17.94 23.56
N LEU A 12 16.29 -17.78 22.33
CA LEU A 12 17.51 -16.98 22.15
C LEU A 12 17.36 -15.49 21.78
N LEU A 13 16.16 -14.97 21.58
CA LEU A 13 15.97 -13.50 21.51
C LEU A 13 15.82 -12.85 22.90
N ALA A 14 15.85 -13.63 23.98
CA ALA A 14 15.74 -13.16 25.36
C ALA A 14 16.94 -13.48 26.27
N ILE A 15 17.99 -14.19 25.79
CA ILE A 15 19.10 -14.63 26.65
C ILE A 15 20.33 -13.74 26.47
N THR A 16 20.24 -12.56 27.07
CA THR A 16 21.33 -12.00 27.91
C THR A 16 20.68 -11.23 29.04
N ALA A 17 20.03 -11.94 29.96
CA ALA A 17 19.55 -11.36 31.21
C ALA A 17 19.69 -12.40 32.33
N THR A 18 20.85 -12.38 32.98
CA THR A 18 21.01 -12.89 34.35
C THR A 18 19.94 -12.25 35.25
N ALA A 19 19.07 -13.06 35.85
CA ALA A 19 18.13 -12.69 36.91
C ALA A 19 17.45 -11.31 36.75
N ALA A 20 16.81 -11.04 35.61
CA ALA A 20 15.97 -9.86 35.45
C ALA A 20 14.53 -10.20 35.85
N SER A 21 13.94 -9.37 36.72
CA SER A 21 12.50 -9.37 37.01
C SER A 21 11.69 -9.42 35.71
N THR A 22 10.64 -10.25 35.66
CA THR A 22 9.67 -10.23 34.55
C THR A 22 9.27 -8.79 34.24
N PRO A 23 9.45 -8.30 33.01
CA PRO A 23 9.14 -6.92 32.66
C PRO A 23 7.71 -6.57 33.06
N ALA A 24 7.51 -5.35 33.55
CA ALA A 24 6.17 -4.86 33.86
C ALA A 24 5.27 -4.96 32.60
N LYS A 25 4.04 -5.42 32.79
CA LYS A 25 3.05 -5.52 31.71
C LYS A 25 2.42 -4.17 31.44
N ASP A 26 2.23 -3.87 30.15
CA ASP A 26 1.52 -2.70 29.67
C ASP A 26 0.00 -2.90 29.77
N TRP A 27 -0.52 -2.78 31.00
CA TRP A 27 -1.95 -2.98 31.26
C TRP A 27 -2.85 -1.98 30.54
N THR A 28 -2.33 -0.81 30.17
CA THR A 28 -3.06 0.17 29.36
C THR A 28 -3.36 -0.39 27.98
N SER A 29 -2.34 -0.90 27.27
CA SER A 29 -2.52 -1.55 25.97
C SER A 29 -3.37 -2.81 26.08
N LEU A 30 -3.10 -3.67 27.07
CA LEU A 30 -3.85 -4.91 27.23
C LEU A 30 -5.34 -4.66 27.48
N LYS A 31 -5.71 -3.68 28.32
CA LYS A 31 -7.12 -3.32 28.54
C LYS A 31 -7.78 -2.79 27.27
N LEU A 32 -7.07 -1.98 26.49
CA LEU A 32 -7.58 -1.47 25.22
C LEU A 32 -7.83 -2.60 24.22
N LEU A 33 -6.87 -3.52 24.05
CA LEU A 33 -7.00 -4.66 23.16
C LEU A 33 -8.08 -5.64 23.63
N THR A 34 -8.16 -5.88 24.95
CA THR A 34 -9.22 -6.71 25.57
C THR A 34 -10.60 -6.14 25.28
N LYS A 35 -10.80 -4.84 25.56
CA LYS A 35 -12.08 -4.18 25.27
C LYS A 35 -12.44 -4.25 23.79
N SER A 36 -11.46 -4.08 22.90
CA SER A 36 -11.68 -4.16 21.46
C SER A 36 -12.02 -5.59 21.01
N ALA A 37 -11.36 -6.61 21.55
CA ALA A 37 -11.64 -8.02 21.27
C ALA A 37 -13.02 -8.44 21.79
N ASP A 38 -13.38 -8.07 23.02
CA ASP A 38 -14.69 -8.37 23.61
C ASP A 38 -15.82 -7.72 22.81
N ALA A 39 -15.62 -6.50 22.31
CA ALA A 39 -16.60 -5.81 21.47
C ALA A 39 -16.86 -6.48 20.12
N GLN A 40 -15.98 -7.36 19.65
CA GLN A 40 -16.16 -8.09 18.39
C GLN A 40 -17.05 -9.34 18.55
N VAL A 41 -17.11 -9.93 19.75
CA VAL A 41 -17.76 -11.24 19.99
C VAL A 41 -19.22 -11.25 19.53
N GLN A 42 -20.02 -10.27 19.95
CA GLN A 42 -21.44 -10.24 19.57
C GLN A 42 -21.62 -9.99 18.06
N THR A 43 -20.78 -9.13 17.46
CA THR A 43 -20.80 -8.91 16.00
C THR A 43 -20.51 -10.20 15.23
N VAL A 44 -19.59 -11.02 15.72
CA VAL A 44 -19.29 -12.33 15.13
C VAL A 44 -20.50 -13.27 15.23
N ILE A 45 -21.13 -13.34 16.41
CA ILE A 45 -22.29 -14.20 16.64
C ILE A 45 -23.46 -13.79 15.76
N ASP A 46 -23.78 -12.49 15.71
CA ASP A 46 -24.88 -11.94 14.91
C ASP A 46 -24.64 -12.14 13.40
N GLY A 47 -23.37 -12.04 12.97
CA GLY A 47 -22.95 -12.23 11.58
C GLY A 47 -22.63 -13.67 11.17
N LYS A 48 -22.78 -14.65 12.07
CA LYS A 48 -22.31 -16.03 11.85
C LYS A 48 -22.85 -16.65 10.57
N ASN A 49 -24.17 -16.59 10.35
CA ASN A 49 -24.80 -17.28 9.22
C ASN A 49 -24.28 -16.79 7.86
N ALA A 50 -23.98 -15.50 7.73
CA ALA A 50 -23.35 -14.95 6.53
C ALA A 50 -21.88 -15.39 6.40
N SER A 51 -21.18 -15.52 7.53
CA SER A 51 -19.78 -15.96 7.57
C SER A 51 -19.61 -17.42 7.17
N LEU A 52 -20.55 -18.30 7.54
CA LEU A 52 -20.52 -19.73 7.21
C LEU A 52 -20.57 -20.02 5.70
N THR A 53 -21.17 -19.13 4.90
CA THR A 53 -21.23 -19.26 3.43
C THR A 53 -20.24 -18.35 2.71
N GLY A 54 -19.45 -17.59 3.46
CA GLY A 54 -18.53 -16.59 2.96
C GLY A 54 -17.14 -17.13 2.64
N SER A 55 -16.16 -16.23 2.64
CA SER A 55 -14.76 -16.58 2.46
C SER A 55 -14.22 -17.40 3.64
N PRO A 56 -13.54 -18.54 3.40
CA PRO A 56 -12.83 -19.28 4.45
C PRO A 56 -11.84 -18.42 5.24
N ARG A 57 -11.24 -17.42 4.58
CA ARG A 57 -10.33 -16.47 5.24
C ARG A 57 -11.06 -15.59 6.26
N SER A 58 -12.23 -15.07 5.89
CA SER A 58 -13.05 -14.28 6.82
C SER A 58 -13.54 -15.16 7.97
N LEU A 59 -14.00 -16.38 7.69
CA LEU A 59 -14.48 -17.32 8.69
C LEU A 59 -13.39 -17.70 9.71
N THR A 60 -12.15 -17.89 9.27
CA THR A 60 -10.98 -18.13 10.14
C THR A 60 -10.74 -16.97 11.10
N ARG A 61 -10.84 -15.73 10.61
CA ARG A 61 -10.71 -14.52 11.43
C ARG A 61 -11.83 -14.42 12.48
N GLU A 62 -13.06 -14.79 12.12
CA GLU A 62 -14.17 -14.84 13.08
C GLU A 62 -13.95 -15.90 14.17
N VAL A 63 -13.42 -17.09 13.82
CA VAL A 63 -13.03 -18.10 14.83
C VAL A 63 -12.00 -17.52 15.79
N ARG A 64 -10.96 -16.84 15.29
CA ARG A 64 -9.94 -16.17 16.12
C ARG A 64 -10.56 -15.16 17.08
N ARG A 65 -11.58 -14.41 16.66
CA ARG A 65 -12.27 -13.40 17.46
C ARG A 65 -13.15 -13.97 18.57
N LEU A 66 -13.55 -15.24 18.48
CA LEU A 66 -14.23 -15.94 19.58
C LEU A 66 -13.23 -16.64 20.51
N VAL A 67 -12.20 -17.28 19.94
CA VAL A 67 -11.19 -18.01 20.71
C VAL A 67 -10.35 -17.07 21.58
N THR A 68 -9.97 -15.90 21.06
CA THR A 68 -9.08 -14.99 21.79
C THR A 68 -9.69 -14.49 23.11
N PRO A 69 -10.93 -13.95 23.15
CA PRO A 69 -11.65 -13.65 24.40
C PRO A 69 -11.85 -14.87 25.29
N PHE A 70 -12.21 -16.02 24.71
CA PHE A 70 -12.46 -17.27 25.45
C PHE A 70 -11.25 -17.71 26.29
N VAL A 71 -10.02 -17.61 25.77
CA VAL A 71 -8.80 -18.05 26.49
C VAL A 71 -8.14 -16.96 27.33
N TRP A 72 -8.61 -15.72 27.29
CA TRP A 72 -7.94 -14.59 27.94
C TRP A 72 -8.53 -14.25 29.31
N PRO A 73 -7.80 -14.42 30.44
CA PRO A 73 -8.37 -14.27 31.79
C PRO A 73 -8.94 -12.89 32.15
N ASN A 74 -8.63 -11.84 31.38
CA ASN A 74 -9.16 -10.49 31.62
C ASN A 74 -10.32 -10.12 30.68
N SER A 75 -10.71 -11.01 29.77
CA SER A 75 -11.91 -10.85 28.94
C SER A 75 -13.17 -11.08 29.76
N THR A 76 -14.27 -10.42 29.39
CA THR A 76 -15.60 -10.75 29.93
C THR A 76 -16.13 -12.11 29.47
N TYR A 77 -15.52 -12.70 28.45
CA TYR A 77 -15.89 -13.99 27.85
C TYR A 77 -14.92 -15.11 28.23
N TYR A 78 -14.05 -14.89 29.23
CA TYR A 78 -13.09 -15.89 29.66
C TYR A 78 -13.79 -17.18 30.11
N HIS A 79 -13.51 -18.27 29.40
CA HIS A 79 -14.14 -19.59 29.56
C HIS A 79 -15.68 -19.56 29.48
N ASP A 80 -16.26 -18.58 28.77
CA ASP A 80 -17.71 -18.55 28.51
C ASP A 80 -18.08 -19.65 27.52
N GLU A 81 -18.69 -20.72 28.04
CA GLU A 81 -19.07 -21.90 27.24
C GLU A 81 -20.17 -21.61 26.22
N SER A 82 -20.85 -20.46 26.29
CA SER A 82 -21.81 -20.04 25.25
C SER A 82 -21.14 -19.82 23.89
N LEU A 83 -19.82 -19.61 23.84
CA LEU A 83 -19.07 -19.44 22.60
C LEU A 83 -18.77 -20.76 21.87
N LEU A 84 -18.76 -21.89 22.59
CA LEU A 84 -18.28 -23.18 22.06
C LEU A 84 -19.07 -23.65 20.83
N PRO A 85 -20.42 -23.63 20.81
CA PRO A 85 -21.18 -24.09 19.64
C PRO A 85 -20.90 -23.27 18.38
N HIS A 86 -20.62 -21.97 18.55
CA HIS A 86 -20.27 -21.09 17.42
C HIS A 86 -18.89 -21.43 16.86
N ILE A 87 -17.90 -21.65 17.73
CA ILE A 87 -16.55 -22.05 17.32
C ILE A 87 -16.58 -23.41 16.62
N GLU A 88 -17.30 -24.38 17.18
CA GLU A 88 -17.41 -25.73 16.63
C GLU A 88 -18.03 -25.75 15.22
N GLU A 89 -19.12 -25.02 15.02
CA GLU A 89 -19.79 -24.93 13.71
C GLU A 89 -18.90 -24.28 12.65
N MET A 90 -18.25 -23.16 12.99
CA MET A 90 -17.34 -22.48 12.06
C MET A 90 -16.12 -23.35 11.69
N LEU A 91 -15.54 -24.05 12.68
CA LEU A 91 -14.44 -24.99 12.43
C LEU A 91 -14.88 -26.17 11.57
N SER A 92 -16.08 -26.69 11.77
CA SER A 92 -16.62 -27.80 10.98
C SER A 92 -16.74 -27.42 9.51
N VAL A 93 -17.25 -26.22 9.20
CA VAL A 93 -17.27 -25.68 7.83
C VAL A 93 -15.86 -25.56 7.26
N LEU A 94 -14.91 -25.02 8.02
CA LEU A 94 -13.52 -24.89 7.56
C LEU A 94 -12.86 -26.24 7.25
N VAL A 95 -13.18 -27.29 8.00
CA VAL A 95 -12.71 -28.66 7.73
C VAL A 95 -13.36 -29.20 6.45
N GLU A 96 -14.66 -29.00 6.28
CA GLU A 96 -15.43 -29.49 5.12
C GLU A 96 -14.97 -28.86 3.80
N VAL A 97 -14.73 -27.55 3.79
CA VAL A 97 -14.36 -26.81 2.57
C VAL A 97 -12.87 -26.83 2.26
N GLN A 98 -12.04 -27.48 3.10
CA GLN A 98 -10.62 -27.67 2.83
C GLN A 98 -10.42 -28.77 1.79
N HIS A 99 -9.83 -28.42 0.65
CA HIS A 99 -9.61 -29.35 -0.45
C HIS A 99 -8.71 -30.54 -0.07
N ASP A 100 -8.73 -31.58 -0.90
CA ASP A 100 -7.91 -32.78 -0.70
C ASP A 100 -6.40 -32.49 -0.71
N ASP A 101 -5.97 -31.50 -1.49
CA ASP A 101 -4.59 -30.99 -1.50
C ASP A 101 -4.24 -30.10 -0.30
N GLY A 102 -5.21 -29.87 0.60
CA GLY A 102 -5.07 -29.09 1.82
C GLY A 102 -5.27 -27.58 1.67
N THR A 103 -5.47 -27.08 0.46
CA THR A 103 -5.65 -25.65 0.20
C THR A 103 -7.11 -25.20 0.31
N TYR A 104 -7.32 -23.89 0.26
CA TYR A 104 -8.64 -23.23 0.24
C TYR A 104 -8.85 -22.41 -1.03
N THR A 105 -10.11 -22.16 -1.37
CA THR A 105 -10.53 -21.22 -2.42
C THR A 105 -11.07 -19.94 -1.78
N VAL A 106 -10.44 -18.79 -2.05
CA VAL A 106 -10.82 -17.46 -1.50
C VAL A 106 -11.05 -16.42 -2.63
N GLY A 107 -11.21 -16.93 -3.86
CA GLY A 107 -11.26 -16.18 -5.11
C GLY A 107 -10.39 -16.90 -6.14
N ASN A 108 -9.10 -17.04 -5.83
CA ASN A 108 -8.23 -17.99 -6.50
C ASN A 108 -8.58 -19.41 -6.06
N ARG A 109 -8.57 -20.35 -7.01
CA ARG A 109 -8.89 -21.76 -6.78
C ARG A 109 -7.69 -22.48 -6.18
N HIS A 110 -7.90 -23.30 -5.16
CA HIS A 110 -6.86 -24.14 -4.55
C HIS A 110 -5.56 -23.37 -4.26
N SER A 111 -5.70 -22.21 -3.62
CA SER A 111 -4.66 -21.19 -3.61
C SER A 111 -3.72 -21.37 -2.42
N PRO A 112 -2.43 -21.72 -2.65
CA PRO A 112 -1.44 -21.75 -1.58
C PRO A 112 -1.32 -20.41 -0.83
N PRO A 113 -1.21 -19.24 -1.48
CA PRO A 113 -1.04 -18.00 -0.73
C PRO A 113 -2.27 -17.61 0.07
N ASP A 114 -3.48 -17.80 -0.48
CA ASP A 114 -4.72 -17.52 0.27
C ASP A 114 -4.87 -18.44 1.48
N THR A 115 -4.51 -19.72 1.31
CA THR A 115 -4.40 -20.68 2.43
C THR A 115 -3.42 -20.19 3.48
N GLY A 116 -2.23 -19.72 3.08
CA GLY A 116 -1.21 -19.20 3.99
C GLY A 116 -1.70 -18.06 4.91
N PHE A 117 -2.67 -17.24 4.46
CA PHE A 117 -3.30 -16.24 5.33
C PHE A 117 -4.15 -16.86 6.44
N LEU A 118 -4.89 -17.94 6.18
CA LEU A 118 -5.65 -18.65 7.21
C LEU A 118 -4.72 -19.34 8.23
N ILE A 119 -3.68 -20.01 7.72
CA ILE A 119 -2.74 -20.79 8.53
C ILE A 119 -2.05 -19.90 9.58
N GLU A 120 -1.78 -18.64 9.27
CA GLU A 120 -1.15 -17.71 10.22
C GLU A 120 -2.01 -17.50 11.47
N ASP A 121 -3.31 -17.22 11.29
CA ASP A 121 -4.26 -17.05 12.39
C ASP A 121 -4.36 -18.32 13.24
N PHE A 122 -4.56 -19.48 12.59
CA PHE A 122 -4.71 -20.76 13.30
C PHE A 122 -3.43 -21.26 13.95
N GLY A 123 -2.25 -20.91 13.43
CA GLY A 123 -0.98 -21.21 14.09
C GLY A 123 -0.89 -20.55 15.48
N ILE A 124 -1.35 -19.31 15.60
CA ILE A 124 -1.46 -18.62 16.89
C ILE A 124 -2.51 -19.31 17.78
N MET A 125 -3.69 -19.60 17.22
CA MET A 125 -4.81 -20.17 18.00
C MET A 125 -4.47 -21.55 18.59
N VAL A 126 -3.80 -22.43 17.84
CA VAL A 126 -3.37 -23.74 18.33
C VAL A 126 -2.52 -23.58 19.60
N ARG A 127 -1.51 -22.70 19.57
CA ARG A 127 -0.61 -22.50 20.72
C ARG A 127 -1.29 -21.94 21.96
N ILE A 128 -2.20 -20.98 21.79
CA ILE A 128 -2.90 -20.39 22.94
C ILE A 128 -3.92 -21.36 23.52
N LEU A 129 -4.60 -22.16 22.69
CA LEU A 129 -5.55 -23.20 23.14
C LEU A 129 -4.85 -24.39 23.81
N GLU A 130 -3.67 -24.82 23.31
CA GLU A 130 -2.89 -25.89 23.93
C GLU A 130 -2.31 -25.50 25.29
N ARG A 131 -1.99 -24.21 25.48
CA ARG A 131 -1.56 -23.66 26.77
C ARG A 131 -2.72 -23.39 27.72
N ASP A 132 -3.94 -23.28 27.20
CA ASP A 132 -5.13 -23.03 28.00
C ASP A 132 -5.57 -24.29 28.74
N ASN A 133 -5.78 -24.17 30.05
CA ASN A 133 -6.12 -25.28 30.92
C ASN A 133 -7.65 -25.49 31.04
N HIS A 134 -8.36 -25.33 29.91
CA HIS A 134 -9.79 -25.58 29.81
C HIS A 134 -10.08 -26.82 28.98
N LYS A 135 -11.02 -27.66 29.43
CA LYS A 135 -11.35 -28.92 28.77
C LYS A 135 -11.81 -28.72 27.32
N ALA A 136 -12.57 -27.65 27.06
CA ALA A 136 -13.10 -27.34 25.73
C ALA A 136 -12.03 -26.85 24.74
N SER A 137 -10.84 -26.45 25.19
CA SER A 137 -9.78 -25.92 24.33
C SER A 137 -9.09 -27.00 23.50
N GLN A 138 -8.97 -28.21 24.05
CA GLN A 138 -8.23 -29.31 23.43
C GLN A 138 -8.86 -29.81 22.11
N PRO A 139 -10.19 -30.00 21.99
CA PRO A 139 -10.82 -30.34 20.71
C PRO A 139 -10.59 -29.30 19.62
N PHE A 140 -10.67 -28.01 19.95
CA PHE A 140 -10.46 -26.93 18.98
C PHE A 140 -9.00 -26.85 18.51
N ALA A 141 -8.05 -26.95 19.43
CA ALA A 141 -6.63 -27.04 19.10
C ALA A 141 -6.36 -28.22 18.15
N LYS A 142 -6.94 -29.40 18.44
CA LYS A 142 -6.81 -30.60 17.61
C LYS A 142 -7.38 -30.40 16.21
N ALA A 143 -8.56 -29.79 16.08
CA ALA A 143 -9.19 -29.53 14.78
C ALA A 143 -8.34 -28.56 13.94
N MET A 144 -7.91 -27.45 14.53
CA MET A 144 -7.04 -26.47 13.86
C MET A 144 -5.69 -27.08 13.47
N ARG A 145 -5.06 -27.87 14.34
CA ARG A 145 -3.82 -28.60 14.03
C ARG A 145 -4.01 -29.55 12.83
N GLY A 146 -5.18 -30.19 12.73
CA GLY A 146 -5.57 -31.00 11.57
C GLY A 146 -5.57 -30.20 10.27
N ILE A 147 -6.19 -29.01 10.29
CA ILE A 147 -6.22 -28.07 9.15
C ILE A 147 -4.80 -27.65 8.75
N LEU A 148 -3.97 -27.25 9.71
CA LEU A 148 -2.57 -26.88 9.48
C LEU A 148 -1.78 -28.01 8.82
N LYS A 149 -1.92 -29.24 9.35
CA LYS A 149 -1.24 -30.43 8.82
C LYS A 149 -1.70 -30.76 7.40
N LYS A 150 -3.00 -30.69 7.12
CA LYS A 150 -3.55 -30.96 5.78
C LYS A 150 -3.04 -29.93 4.76
N ALA A 151 -2.92 -28.67 5.16
CA ALA A 151 -2.43 -27.59 4.28
C ALA A 151 -0.92 -27.67 3.94
N ALA A 152 -0.12 -28.32 4.78
CA ALA A 152 1.35 -28.30 4.67
C ALA A 152 1.87 -28.71 3.28
N PRO A 153 1.42 -29.82 2.66
CA PRO A 153 1.92 -30.24 1.35
C PRO A 153 1.55 -29.26 0.22
N GLY A 154 0.34 -28.70 0.26
CA GLY A 154 -0.12 -27.70 -0.71
C GLY A 154 0.70 -26.41 -0.66
N LEU A 155 1.06 -25.96 0.54
CA LEU A 155 1.96 -24.80 0.73
C LEU A 155 3.41 -25.11 0.36
N ALA A 156 3.89 -26.31 0.68
CA ALA A 156 5.27 -26.71 0.44
C ALA A 156 5.57 -26.97 -1.05
N LYS A 157 4.57 -27.30 -1.87
CA LYS A 157 4.74 -27.57 -3.31
C LYS A 157 4.16 -26.48 -4.20
N GLY A 158 3.17 -25.74 -3.70
CA GLY A 158 2.45 -24.71 -4.44
C GLY A 158 3.28 -23.46 -4.77
N GLY A 159 2.71 -22.63 -5.67
CA GLY A 159 3.31 -21.38 -6.14
C GLY A 159 2.64 -20.11 -5.60
N ILE A 160 3.04 -18.98 -6.16
CA ILE A 160 2.56 -17.63 -5.80
C ILE A 160 1.96 -16.92 -7.03
N HIS A 161 1.25 -15.82 -6.78
CA HIS A 161 0.75 -14.90 -7.82
C HIS A 161 1.32 -13.48 -7.69
N THR A 162 1.80 -13.09 -6.50
CA THR A 162 2.40 -11.77 -6.23
C THR A 162 3.61 -11.90 -5.29
N PRO A 163 4.61 -11.02 -5.39
CA PRO A 163 5.83 -11.11 -4.60
C PRO A 163 5.68 -11.27 -3.07
N ASN A 164 4.70 -10.61 -2.42
CA ASN A 164 4.48 -10.72 -0.95
C ASN A 164 4.11 -12.14 -0.50
N HIS A 165 3.52 -12.93 -1.40
CA HIS A 165 3.07 -14.28 -1.11
C HIS A 165 4.23 -15.20 -0.75
N ARG A 166 5.46 -14.92 -1.23
CA ARG A 166 6.68 -15.64 -0.81
C ARG A 166 6.83 -15.61 0.70
N TRP A 167 6.77 -14.41 1.27
CA TRP A 167 6.94 -14.21 2.70
C TRP A 167 5.76 -14.78 3.50
N LYS A 168 4.54 -14.64 2.99
CA LYS A 168 3.34 -15.24 3.63
C LYS A 168 3.43 -16.77 3.68
N ILE A 169 3.81 -17.43 2.58
CA ILE A 169 4.02 -18.88 2.55
C ILE A 169 5.15 -19.28 3.49
N CYS A 170 6.26 -18.55 3.49
CA CYS A 170 7.38 -18.83 4.42
C CYS A 170 6.94 -18.77 5.89
N SER A 171 6.17 -17.74 6.26
CA SER A 171 5.61 -17.59 7.61
C SER A 171 4.66 -18.73 7.98
N ALA A 172 3.77 -19.11 7.07
CA ALA A 172 2.85 -20.23 7.28
C ALA A 172 3.59 -21.56 7.45
N LEU A 173 4.55 -21.87 6.57
CA LEU A 173 5.37 -23.08 6.65
C LEU A 173 6.22 -23.12 7.92
N ALA A 174 6.80 -22.00 8.35
CA ALA A 174 7.59 -21.93 9.57
C ALA A 174 6.75 -22.29 10.81
N ARG A 175 5.53 -21.73 10.90
CA ARG A 175 4.58 -22.06 11.98
C ARG A 175 4.16 -23.52 11.93
N ILE A 176 3.76 -24.02 10.75
CA ILE A 176 3.35 -25.42 10.58
C ILE A 176 4.49 -26.34 11.01
N SER A 177 5.71 -26.12 10.50
CA SER A 177 6.90 -26.93 10.77
C SER A 177 7.11 -27.13 12.27
N ASN A 178 7.00 -26.07 13.06
CA ASN A 178 7.14 -26.15 14.52
C ASN A 178 5.94 -26.84 15.20
N ILE A 179 4.70 -26.65 14.73
CA ILE A 179 3.49 -27.23 15.35
C ILE A 179 3.34 -28.74 15.07
N ILE A 180 3.73 -29.18 13.87
CA ILE A 180 3.64 -30.59 13.48
C ILE A 180 4.98 -31.32 13.56
N GLU A 181 6.04 -30.61 14.00
CA GLU A 181 7.41 -31.11 14.14
C GLU A 181 7.98 -31.72 12.85
N ASP A 182 7.72 -31.03 11.73
CA ASP A 182 8.17 -31.45 10.40
C ASP A 182 9.21 -30.47 9.82
N PRO A 183 10.52 -30.75 9.98
CA PRO A 183 11.57 -29.86 9.50
C PRO A 183 11.72 -29.86 7.98
N SER A 184 11.12 -30.79 7.21
CA SER A 184 11.27 -30.78 5.74
C SER A 184 10.62 -29.56 5.10
N LEU A 185 9.65 -28.94 5.79
CA LEU A 185 9.00 -27.70 5.33
C LEU A 185 9.97 -26.50 5.30
N ILE A 186 11.08 -26.57 6.03
CA ILE A 186 12.09 -25.49 6.10
C ILE A 186 12.85 -25.37 4.77
N GLU A 187 13.02 -26.48 4.04
CA GLU A 187 13.75 -26.46 2.76
C GLU A 187 13.08 -25.51 1.75
N ARG A 188 11.74 -25.56 1.65
CA ARG A 188 10.97 -24.62 0.82
C ARG A 188 11.08 -23.17 1.29
N ILE A 189 11.23 -22.93 2.58
CA ILE A 189 11.45 -21.57 3.12
C ILE A 189 12.82 -21.07 2.68
N ASP A 190 13.85 -21.92 2.80
CA ASP A 190 15.21 -21.60 2.38
C ASP A 190 15.29 -21.34 0.86
N GLU A 191 14.53 -22.07 0.03
CA GLU A 191 14.42 -21.82 -1.42
C GLU A 191 13.90 -20.40 -1.73
N TRP A 192 12.80 -19.97 -1.10
CA TRP A 192 12.28 -18.61 -1.30
C TRP A 192 13.23 -17.53 -0.78
N LEU A 193 13.87 -17.77 0.36
CA LEU A 193 14.82 -16.82 0.93
C LEU A 193 16.12 -16.72 0.11
N ALA A 194 16.48 -17.75 -0.65
CA ALA A 194 17.65 -17.74 -1.53
C ALA A 194 17.51 -16.74 -2.71
N GLU A 195 16.28 -16.36 -3.10
CA GLU A 195 16.04 -15.26 -4.05
C GLU A 195 16.39 -13.88 -3.47
N GLY A 196 16.52 -13.78 -2.15
CA GLY A 196 16.73 -12.53 -1.44
C GLY A 196 15.43 -11.78 -1.12
N ILE A 197 15.49 -10.91 -0.11
CA ILE A 197 14.37 -10.03 0.24
C ILE A 197 14.33 -8.86 -0.76
N ASP A 198 13.19 -8.66 -1.39
CA ASP A 198 12.97 -7.70 -2.47
C ASP A 198 12.80 -6.25 -1.98
N ILE A 199 13.71 -5.80 -1.11
CA ILE A 199 13.70 -4.51 -0.43
C ILE A 199 14.95 -3.70 -0.77
N ASP A 200 14.77 -2.40 -1.00
CA ASP A 200 15.88 -1.53 -1.37
C ASP A 200 16.63 -0.91 -0.17
N ALA A 201 17.50 0.07 -0.47
CA ALA A 201 18.27 0.79 0.54
C ALA A 201 17.40 1.63 1.48
N ASP A 202 16.26 2.14 1.01
CA ASP A 202 15.35 3.02 1.74
C ASP A 202 14.24 2.26 2.49
N GLY A 203 14.06 0.97 2.22
CA GLY A 203 13.08 0.11 2.88
C GLY A 203 11.83 -0.15 2.03
N ILE A 204 11.85 0.23 0.75
CA ILE A 204 10.76 0.06 -0.20
C ILE A 204 10.83 -1.36 -0.79
N TYR A 205 9.75 -2.11 -0.64
CA TYR A 205 9.60 -3.41 -1.30
C TYR A 205 9.26 -3.25 -2.79
N SER A 206 9.47 -4.29 -3.59
CA SER A 206 9.31 -4.23 -5.05
C SER A 206 7.91 -3.82 -5.53
N GLU A 207 6.84 -4.14 -4.79
CA GLU A 207 5.48 -3.70 -5.11
C GLU A 207 5.22 -2.21 -4.77
N ARG A 208 6.18 -1.53 -4.15
CA ARG A 208 6.14 -0.12 -3.70
C ARG A 208 4.95 0.24 -2.82
N SER A 209 4.24 -0.76 -2.29
CA SER A 209 3.02 -0.59 -1.53
C SER A 209 3.33 -0.31 -0.05
N PRO A 210 3.11 0.94 0.43
CA PRO A 210 3.35 1.30 1.81
C PRO A 210 2.32 0.68 2.76
N ASN A 211 1.12 0.32 2.29
CA ASN A 211 0.07 -0.25 3.13
C ASN A 211 0.02 -1.76 2.94
N TYR A 212 -0.57 -2.25 1.84
CA TYR A 212 -0.90 -3.66 1.68
C TYR A 212 0.32 -4.59 1.72
N TYR A 213 1.35 -4.34 0.90
CA TYR A 213 2.53 -5.22 0.85
C TYR A 213 3.26 -5.23 2.18
N SER A 214 3.53 -4.04 2.73
CA SER A 214 4.27 -3.90 3.99
C SER A 214 3.50 -4.54 5.16
N ALA A 215 2.17 -4.41 5.21
CA ALA A 215 1.31 -5.05 6.20
C ALA A 215 1.28 -6.60 6.10
N VAL A 216 1.62 -7.18 4.95
CA VAL A 216 1.74 -8.64 4.78
C VAL A 216 3.16 -9.12 5.04
N SER A 217 4.14 -8.46 4.43
CA SER A 217 5.54 -8.89 4.40
C SER A 217 6.23 -8.73 5.75
N ASN A 218 6.05 -7.59 6.42
CA ASN A 218 6.68 -7.34 7.72
C ASN A 218 6.32 -8.40 8.78
N PRO A 219 5.04 -8.66 9.11
CA PRO A 219 4.72 -9.67 10.11
C PRO A 219 5.12 -11.09 9.68
N SER A 220 5.11 -11.37 8.37
CA SER A 220 5.54 -12.67 7.86
C SER A 220 7.04 -12.90 8.06
N LEU A 221 7.87 -11.90 7.75
CA LEU A 221 9.32 -11.97 7.97
C LEU A 221 9.68 -12.03 9.47
N LEU A 222 8.95 -11.30 10.32
CA LEU A 222 9.11 -11.42 11.78
C LEU A 222 8.76 -12.83 12.25
N THR A 223 7.66 -13.40 11.76
CA THR A 223 7.27 -14.78 12.09
C THR A 223 8.39 -15.76 11.74
N VAL A 224 8.92 -15.73 10.52
CA VAL A 224 10.04 -16.60 10.13
C VAL A 224 11.26 -16.39 11.04
N ALA A 225 11.57 -15.13 11.39
CA ALA A 225 12.66 -14.82 12.29
C ALA A 225 12.50 -15.47 13.67
N HIS A 226 11.27 -15.48 14.22
CA HIS A 226 10.98 -16.07 15.52
C HIS A 226 10.93 -17.59 15.48
N GLU A 227 10.19 -18.15 14.53
CA GLU A 227 9.96 -19.59 14.41
C GLU A 227 11.25 -20.37 14.10
N LEU A 228 12.13 -19.81 13.27
CA LEU A 228 13.33 -20.49 12.76
C LEU A 228 14.65 -19.85 13.22
N ASN A 229 14.58 -18.83 14.07
CA ASN A 229 15.74 -18.05 14.53
C ASN A 229 16.51 -17.36 13.37
N TYR A 230 15.81 -16.96 12.30
CA TYR A 230 16.39 -16.25 11.15
C TYR A 230 16.45 -14.74 11.42
N THR A 231 17.14 -14.34 12.49
CA THR A 231 17.12 -12.98 13.06
C THR A 231 17.59 -11.88 12.12
N LYS A 232 18.34 -12.20 11.07
CA LYS A 232 18.73 -11.24 10.02
C LYS A 232 17.51 -10.60 9.35
N LEU A 233 16.39 -11.31 9.27
CA LEU A 233 15.15 -10.81 8.64
C LEU A 233 14.55 -9.60 9.37
N VAL A 234 14.79 -9.48 10.68
CA VAL A 234 14.33 -8.36 11.50
C VAL A 234 14.88 -7.02 11.00
N SER A 235 16.08 -7.02 10.42
CA SER A 235 16.71 -5.81 9.88
C SER A 235 15.95 -5.20 8.70
N PHE A 236 15.35 -6.03 7.84
CA PHE A 236 14.53 -5.57 6.71
C PHE A 236 13.22 -4.94 7.19
N VAL A 237 12.57 -5.57 8.18
CA VAL A 237 11.35 -5.05 8.80
C VAL A 237 11.62 -3.71 9.48
N ARG A 238 12.72 -3.59 10.24
CA ARG A 238 13.13 -2.33 10.87
C ARG A 238 13.31 -1.21 9.85
N LYS A 239 13.96 -1.49 8.72
CA LYS A 239 14.15 -0.51 7.63
C LYS A 239 12.81 -0.07 7.05
N ASN A 240 11.89 -1.00 6.80
CA ASN A 240 10.56 -0.66 6.30
C ASN A 240 9.72 0.13 7.32
N LEU A 241 9.82 -0.13 8.62
CA LEU A 241 9.10 0.65 9.63
C LEU A 241 9.62 2.10 9.74
N GLU A 242 10.93 2.34 9.54
CA GLU A 242 11.44 3.70 9.42
C GLU A 242 10.87 4.40 8.18
N LEU A 243 10.81 3.71 7.03
CA LEU A 243 10.12 4.19 5.83
C LEU A 243 8.64 4.49 6.09
N SER A 244 7.95 3.66 6.87
CA SER A 244 6.54 3.89 7.22
C SER A 244 6.36 5.19 8.00
N ILE A 245 7.27 5.55 8.92
CA ILE A 245 7.27 6.87 9.58
C ILE A 245 7.60 7.98 8.55
N GLU A 246 8.54 7.68 7.66
CA GLU A 246 8.88 8.34 6.38
C GLU A 246 7.64 8.80 5.59
N HIS A 247 6.60 7.96 5.55
CA HIS A 247 5.43 8.07 4.67
C HIS A 247 4.13 8.39 5.40
N ALA A 248 4.07 8.20 6.72
CA ALA A 248 2.89 8.44 7.54
C ALA A 248 2.70 9.93 7.85
N GLU A 249 1.46 10.38 7.85
CA GLU A 249 1.01 11.64 8.42
C GLU A 249 0.52 11.45 9.88
N PRO A 250 0.49 12.50 10.70
CA PRO A 250 -0.02 12.42 12.08
C PRO A 250 -1.48 11.95 12.18
N ASN A 251 -2.25 12.11 11.10
CA ASN A 251 -3.62 11.61 10.96
C ASN A 251 -3.66 10.13 10.47
N GLY A 252 -2.57 9.39 10.54
CA GLY A 252 -2.48 7.97 10.19
C GLY A 252 -2.59 7.63 8.70
N GLU A 253 -2.70 8.64 7.85
CA GLU A 253 -2.65 8.46 6.41
C GLU A 253 -1.23 8.16 5.95
N MET A 254 -1.09 7.42 4.86
CA MET A 254 0.19 7.02 4.28
C MET A 254 0.27 7.53 2.85
N GLU A 255 1.44 8.03 2.44
CA GLU A 255 1.69 8.38 1.04
C GLU A 255 1.78 7.11 0.17
N THR A 256 0.86 6.99 -0.80
CA THR A 256 0.64 5.79 -1.62
C THR A 256 0.86 6.01 -3.11
N ILE A 257 1.16 7.22 -3.58
CA ILE A 257 1.25 7.55 -5.01
C ILE A 257 2.19 6.65 -5.81
N GLN A 258 3.25 6.15 -5.17
CA GLN A 258 4.25 5.26 -5.75
C GLN A 258 3.81 3.78 -5.86
N SER A 259 2.68 3.42 -5.27
CA SER A 259 2.25 2.02 -5.10
C SER A 259 1.88 1.35 -6.41
N ARG A 260 2.30 0.10 -6.60
CA ARG A 260 1.91 -0.74 -7.75
C ARG A 260 0.70 -1.63 -7.45
N ARG A 261 -0.03 -1.37 -6.36
CA ARG A 261 -1.00 -2.32 -5.80
C ARG A 261 -2.30 -1.66 -5.33
N GLN A 262 -3.09 -2.44 -4.62
CA GLN A 262 -4.43 -2.17 -4.10
C GLN A 262 -4.52 -0.94 -3.18
N ASP A 263 -3.40 -0.28 -2.86
CA ASP A 263 -3.44 0.99 -2.11
C ASP A 263 -4.26 2.06 -2.85
N GLN A 264 -4.42 1.93 -4.18
CA GLN A 264 -5.31 2.77 -4.99
C GLN A 264 -6.79 2.74 -4.55
N SER A 265 -7.25 1.63 -3.96
CA SER A 265 -8.65 1.47 -3.55
C SER A 265 -8.84 1.74 -2.06
N GLN A 266 -7.78 2.14 -1.34
CA GLN A 266 -7.90 2.52 0.06
C GLN A 266 -8.34 3.98 0.14
N PRO A 267 -9.48 4.28 0.77
CA PRO A 267 -9.90 5.66 0.93
C PRO A 267 -8.88 6.43 1.78
N PRO A 268 -8.78 7.76 1.62
CA PRO A 268 -8.03 8.59 2.54
C PRO A 268 -8.47 8.31 3.99
N GLY A 269 -7.53 7.98 4.88
CA GLY A 269 -7.87 7.52 6.23
C GLY A 269 -6.70 6.94 7.00
N ASP A 270 -6.99 6.34 8.17
CA ASP A 270 -5.97 5.60 8.93
C ASP A 270 -5.60 4.30 8.23
N ASN A 271 -4.32 4.15 7.89
CA ASN A 271 -3.79 2.92 7.30
C ASN A 271 -2.71 2.26 8.17
N MET A 272 -2.55 2.71 9.42
CA MET A 272 -1.47 2.26 10.31
C MET A 272 -1.86 1.08 11.22
N GLY A 273 -3.14 0.71 11.32
CA GLY A 273 -3.60 -0.34 12.25
C GLY A 273 -2.82 -1.66 12.14
N ASN A 274 -2.57 -2.11 10.90
CA ASN A 274 -1.81 -3.34 10.62
C ASN A 274 -0.31 -3.28 10.99
N PHE A 275 0.20 -2.09 11.34
CA PHE A 275 1.59 -1.86 11.76
C PHE A 275 1.76 -1.89 13.29
N TYR A 276 0.66 -2.01 14.05
CA TYR A 276 0.68 -1.99 15.50
C TYR A 276 1.61 -3.03 16.13
N PRO A 277 1.45 -4.35 15.85
CA PRO A 277 2.28 -5.36 16.51
C PRO A 277 3.77 -5.23 16.14
N GLN A 278 4.09 -4.82 14.91
CA GLN A 278 5.47 -4.68 14.45
C GLN A 278 6.14 -3.46 15.10
N PHE A 279 5.48 -2.30 15.17
CA PHE A 279 6.01 -1.15 15.91
C PHE A 279 6.22 -1.47 17.39
N ARG A 280 5.27 -2.19 18.00
CA ARG A 280 5.38 -2.62 19.40
C ARG A 280 6.58 -3.54 19.61
N GLU A 281 6.72 -4.55 18.77
CA GLU A 281 7.82 -5.51 18.84
C GLU A 281 9.19 -4.83 18.72
N LEU A 282 9.40 -4.04 17.66
CA LEU A 282 10.69 -3.39 17.45
C LEU A 282 10.96 -2.27 18.45
N ALA A 283 9.94 -1.62 19.01
CA ALA A 283 10.11 -0.70 20.12
C ALA A 283 10.71 -1.41 21.35
N LEU A 284 10.22 -2.61 21.67
CA LEU A 284 10.69 -3.39 22.82
C LEU A 284 12.08 -3.98 22.60
N LEU A 285 12.32 -4.52 21.40
CA LEU A 285 13.58 -5.16 21.00
C LEU A 285 14.71 -4.13 20.96
N ASP A 286 14.48 -2.98 20.33
CA ASP A 286 15.53 -1.98 20.09
C ASP A 286 15.57 -0.86 21.15
N LYS A 287 14.66 -0.91 22.14
CA LYS A 287 14.39 0.21 23.07
C LYS A 287 14.13 1.52 22.31
N ASN A 288 13.45 1.43 21.17
CA ASN A 288 13.23 2.55 20.25
C ASN A 288 12.00 3.38 20.65
N GLY A 289 12.24 4.57 21.21
CA GLY A 289 11.18 5.49 21.62
C GLY A 289 10.34 6.07 20.46
N ARG A 290 10.86 6.16 19.23
CA ARG A 290 10.06 6.61 18.07
C ARG A 290 9.05 5.54 17.67
N PHE A 291 9.46 4.26 17.65
CA PHE A 291 8.55 3.14 17.40
C PHE A 291 7.50 2.99 18.51
N ALA A 292 7.89 3.20 19.77
CA ALA A 292 6.94 3.26 20.87
C ALA A 292 5.89 4.36 20.67
N ALA A 293 6.31 5.55 20.20
CA ALA A 293 5.38 6.64 19.91
C ALA A 293 4.43 6.30 18.76
N MET A 294 4.88 5.59 17.73
CA MET A 294 4.00 5.09 16.66
C MET A 294 2.98 4.07 17.18
N ALA A 295 3.40 3.10 18.00
CA ALA A 295 2.48 2.14 18.61
C ALA A 295 1.41 2.86 19.45
N ARG A 296 1.79 3.87 20.26
CA ARG A 296 0.84 4.70 21.02
C ARG A 296 -0.08 5.55 20.14
N LEU A 297 0.43 6.06 19.02
CA LEU A 297 -0.38 6.82 18.06
C LEU A 297 -1.47 5.93 17.44
N ILE A 298 -1.11 4.69 17.07
CA ILE A 298 -2.05 3.71 16.52
C ILE A 298 -3.12 3.34 17.56
N GLU A 299 -2.73 3.07 18.81
CA GLU A 299 -3.68 2.81 19.91
C GLU A 299 -4.67 3.97 20.09
N LYS A 300 -4.18 5.22 20.06
CA LYS A 300 -5.02 6.41 20.20
C LYS A 300 -6.01 6.56 19.05
N ARG A 301 -5.60 6.24 17.83
CA ARG A 301 -6.38 6.52 16.62
C ARG A 301 -7.37 5.42 16.26
N VAL A 302 -6.94 4.17 16.33
CA VAL A 302 -7.71 3.00 15.88
C VAL A 302 -7.79 1.90 16.93
N GLY A 303 -7.60 2.24 18.21
CA GLY A 303 -7.61 1.25 19.30
C GLY A 303 -8.85 0.36 19.36
N ALA A 304 -10.01 0.87 18.97
CA ALA A 304 -11.26 0.10 18.88
C ALA A 304 -11.25 -1.00 17.79
N GLN A 305 -10.28 -0.97 16.87
CA GLN A 305 -10.11 -1.91 15.76
C GLN A 305 -8.94 -2.89 15.98
N LEU A 306 -8.21 -2.78 17.09
CA LEU A 306 -6.99 -3.56 17.34
C LEU A 306 -7.24 -4.90 18.04
N GLY A 307 -8.50 -5.26 18.34
CA GLY A 307 -8.89 -6.46 19.09
C GLY A 307 -8.30 -7.75 18.53
N ASP A 308 -8.21 -7.86 17.21
CA ASP A 308 -7.61 -9.02 16.55
C ASP A 308 -6.17 -9.27 17.05
N PHE A 309 -5.38 -8.22 17.30
CA PHE A 309 -3.98 -8.35 17.72
C PHE A 309 -3.80 -8.81 19.17
N LEU A 310 -4.85 -8.91 19.98
CA LEU A 310 -4.76 -9.45 21.34
C LEU A 310 -4.18 -10.87 21.35
N GLY A 311 -4.59 -11.72 20.40
CA GLY A 311 -4.08 -13.09 20.26
C GLY A 311 -2.55 -13.14 20.08
N ASN A 312 -1.95 -12.18 19.37
CA ASN A 312 -0.50 -12.10 19.21
C ASN A 312 0.21 -11.86 20.55
N LEU A 313 -0.35 -11.01 21.42
CA LEU A 313 0.23 -10.71 22.74
C LEU A 313 0.02 -11.84 23.75
N ILE A 314 -1.04 -12.65 23.59
CA ILE A 314 -1.26 -13.85 24.40
C ILE A 314 -0.26 -14.95 24.00
N GLU A 315 -0.08 -15.17 22.70
CA GLU A 315 0.88 -16.15 22.17
C GLU A 315 2.32 -15.79 22.53
N ARG A 316 2.65 -14.50 22.46
CA ARG A 316 3.97 -13.92 22.75
C ARG A 316 3.90 -12.86 23.86
N PRO A 317 3.89 -13.29 25.14
CA PRO A 317 3.76 -12.39 26.29
C PRO A 317 4.82 -11.30 26.39
N GLU A 318 5.99 -11.48 25.78
CA GLU A 318 7.02 -10.45 25.72
C GLU A 318 6.56 -9.19 24.99
N LEU A 319 5.63 -9.32 24.03
CA LEU A 319 5.02 -8.18 23.36
C LEU A 319 4.15 -7.36 24.32
N ALA A 320 3.62 -7.96 25.39
CA ALA A 320 2.80 -7.25 26.38
C ALA A 320 3.60 -6.44 27.40
N ALA A 321 4.93 -6.39 27.31
CA ALA A 321 5.77 -5.57 28.18
C ALA A 321 5.52 -4.07 27.96
N GLU A 322 5.83 -3.26 28.99
CA GLU A 322 5.81 -1.80 28.90
C GLU A 322 6.74 -1.29 27.79
N LEU A 323 6.16 -0.46 26.91
CA LEU A 323 6.90 0.22 25.87
C LEU A 323 7.93 1.19 26.46
N PRO A 324 9.11 1.37 25.83
CA PRO A 324 10.05 2.40 26.25
C PRO A 324 9.42 3.79 26.14
N LYS A 325 9.98 4.77 26.86
CA LYS A 325 9.48 6.15 26.86
C LYS A 325 9.34 6.68 25.41
N PRO A 326 8.13 7.08 25.00
CA PRO A 326 7.90 7.62 23.66
C PRO A 326 8.78 8.84 23.36
N LYS A 327 9.29 8.91 22.12
CA LYS A 327 9.99 10.07 21.54
C LYS A 327 9.22 10.57 20.32
N GLN A 328 9.37 11.85 19.99
CA GLN A 328 8.71 12.44 18.83
C GLN A 328 8.95 11.58 17.56
N PRO A 329 7.91 10.96 16.97
CA PRO A 329 8.11 10.02 15.87
C PRO A 329 8.39 10.75 14.55
N PHE A 330 7.68 11.87 14.33
CA PHE A 330 7.76 12.68 13.12
C PHE A 330 8.76 13.81 13.27
N SER A 331 9.77 13.82 12.41
CA SER A 331 10.77 14.88 12.27
C SER A 331 10.72 15.50 10.88
N ASP A 332 11.27 16.69 10.75
CA ASP A 332 11.51 17.31 9.44
C ASP A 332 12.50 16.47 8.65
N PHE A 333 12.27 16.34 7.34
CA PHE A 333 13.14 15.61 6.43
C PHE A 333 12.97 16.10 5.00
N LYS A 334 13.94 15.76 4.15
CA LYS A 334 13.86 15.87 2.69
C LYS A 334 14.57 14.66 2.11
N LYS A 335 13.85 13.81 1.39
CA LYS A 335 14.37 12.51 0.92
C LYS A 335 13.93 12.24 -0.51
N HIS A 336 14.85 11.70 -1.31
CA HIS A 336 14.60 11.19 -2.65
C HIS A 336 14.70 9.67 -2.62
N TYR A 337 13.55 9.01 -2.70
CA TYR A 337 13.41 7.56 -2.84
C TYR A 337 13.60 7.17 -4.30
N LYS A 338 14.85 6.98 -4.70
CA LYS A 338 15.24 6.82 -6.11
C LYS A 338 14.53 5.66 -6.80
N SER A 339 14.44 4.51 -6.13
CA SER A 339 13.82 3.29 -6.68
C SER A 339 12.32 3.44 -6.96
N ALA A 340 11.67 4.42 -6.33
CA ALA A 340 10.25 4.73 -6.45
C ALA A 340 9.99 6.00 -7.26
N GLY A 341 11.03 6.74 -7.67
CA GLY A 341 10.88 8.05 -8.31
C GLY A 341 10.01 9.02 -7.49
N LEU A 342 10.20 9.03 -6.17
CA LEU A 342 9.44 9.84 -5.22
C LEU A 342 10.38 10.77 -4.45
N VAL A 343 10.07 12.06 -4.43
CA VAL A 343 10.69 13.00 -3.49
C VAL A 343 9.65 13.39 -2.45
N ARG A 344 9.99 13.26 -1.18
CA ARG A 344 9.11 13.63 -0.07
C ARG A 344 9.84 14.54 0.91
N ALA A 345 9.14 15.53 1.43
CA ALA A 345 9.69 16.45 2.42
C ALA A 345 8.67 16.85 3.46
N ARG A 346 9.12 16.98 4.72
CA ARG A 346 8.35 17.49 5.85
C ARG A 346 9.03 18.71 6.47
N ARG A 347 8.24 19.75 6.70
CA ARG A 347 8.60 20.98 7.43
C ARG A 347 7.48 21.35 8.40
N GLY A 348 7.63 20.98 9.67
CA GLY A 348 6.59 21.14 10.68
C GLY A 348 5.33 20.34 10.31
N LYS A 349 4.20 21.04 10.15
CA LYS A 349 2.92 20.43 9.75
C LYS A 349 2.77 20.19 8.25
N LEU A 350 3.64 20.79 7.42
CA LEU A 350 3.58 20.65 5.96
C LEU A 350 4.38 19.42 5.54
N THR A 351 3.73 18.47 4.89
CA THR A 351 4.38 17.37 4.18
C THR A 351 4.02 17.43 2.70
N VAL A 352 4.98 17.24 1.81
CA VAL A 352 4.75 17.22 0.35
C VAL A 352 5.40 16.01 -0.30
N SER A 353 4.83 15.62 -1.44
CA SER A 353 5.35 14.56 -2.30
C SER A 353 5.36 15.03 -3.74
N ALA A 354 6.48 14.84 -4.43
CA ALA A 354 6.60 14.99 -5.87
C ALA A 354 6.95 13.64 -6.50
N PHE A 355 6.21 13.24 -7.53
CA PHE A 355 6.32 11.92 -8.12
C PHE A 355 6.65 11.99 -9.60
N GLY A 356 7.68 11.24 -9.99
CA GLY A 356 8.07 11.02 -11.38
C GLY A 356 8.51 9.58 -11.64
N GLY A 357 8.10 8.64 -10.78
CA GLY A 357 8.47 7.23 -10.83
C GLY A 357 7.51 6.35 -11.62
N SER A 358 6.93 6.88 -12.70
CA SER A 358 5.90 6.15 -13.45
C SER A 358 6.45 4.89 -14.10
N ASP A 359 5.74 3.76 -13.98
CA ASP A 359 6.17 2.48 -14.59
C ASP A 359 6.11 2.47 -16.13
N TRP A 360 5.62 3.54 -16.76
CA TRP A 360 5.78 3.78 -18.19
C TRP A 360 7.22 4.01 -18.61
N TYR A 361 8.08 4.38 -17.66
CA TYR A 361 9.46 4.70 -17.92
C TYR A 361 10.39 3.87 -17.04
N THR A 362 11.55 3.52 -17.58
CA THR A 362 12.67 2.98 -16.82
C THR A 362 13.27 4.08 -15.94
N MET A 363 14.09 3.71 -14.95
CA MET A 363 14.70 4.68 -14.02
C MET A 363 15.66 5.68 -14.71
N ASP A 364 16.13 5.38 -15.92
CA ASP A 364 16.92 6.29 -16.77
C ASP A 364 16.05 7.12 -17.74
N GLY A 365 14.73 7.07 -17.59
CA GLY A 365 13.74 7.90 -18.29
C GLY A 365 13.41 7.49 -19.72
N LYS A 366 13.82 6.29 -20.15
CA LYS A 366 13.40 5.71 -21.42
C LYS A 366 12.01 5.08 -21.29
N LYS A 367 11.28 4.98 -22.40
CA LYS A 367 10.01 4.25 -22.45
C LYS A 367 10.27 2.78 -22.06
N ALA A 368 9.59 2.30 -21.03
CA ALA A 368 9.62 0.90 -20.64
C ALA A 368 8.77 0.04 -21.60
N GLU A 369 8.88 -1.28 -21.49
CA GLU A 369 8.00 -2.22 -22.23
C GLU A 369 6.51 -2.05 -21.87
N PHE A 370 6.23 -1.41 -20.73
CA PHE A 370 4.90 -1.09 -20.22
C PHE A 370 4.41 0.31 -20.62
N TYR A 371 5.17 1.04 -21.46
CA TYR A 371 4.76 2.37 -21.90
C TYR A 371 3.35 2.33 -22.52
N ASN A 372 2.51 3.26 -22.09
CA ASN A 372 1.10 3.34 -22.49
C ASN A 372 0.27 2.08 -22.12
N ARG A 373 0.67 1.33 -21.08
CA ARG A 373 -0.10 0.24 -20.48
C ARG A 373 -0.47 0.56 -19.04
N MET A 374 -1.62 0.06 -18.59
CA MET A 374 -2.06 0.22 -17.21
C MET A 374 -1.94 -1.12 -16.47
N GLY A 375 -1.25 -1.10 -15.33
CA GLY A 375 -1.19 -2.21 -14.40
C GLY A 375 -2.12 -1.98 -13.20
N SER A 376 -2.06 -2.88 -12.21
CA SER A 376 -2.68 -2.58 -10.91
C SER A 376 -1.93 -1.43 -10.23
N GLY A 377 -2.63 -0.53 -9.56
CA GLY A 377 -2.04 0.46 -8.64
C GLY A 377 -1.86 1.87 -9.19
N LEU A 378 -1.25 2.71 -8.35
CA LEU A 378 -1.05 4.14 -8.56
C LEU A 378 0.25 4.50 -9.28
N SER A 379 1.13 3.54 -9.58
CA SER A 379 2.41 3.84 -10.23
C SER A 379 2.28 4.38 -11.66
N THR A 380 1.10 4.29 -12.30
CA THR A 380 0.79 4.98 -13.57
C THR A 380 -0.20 6.14 -13.37
N ASN A 381 -0.48 6.53 -12.12
CA ASN A 381 -1.30 7.69 -11.79
C ASN A 381 -0.57 8.97 -12.23
N PRO A 382 -1.26 9.92 -12.90
CA PRO A 382 -0.63 11.13 -13.42
C PRO A 382 -0.43 12.26 -12.40
N THR A 383 -0.72 12.01 -11.11
CA THR A 383 -0.44 12.99 -10.06
C THR A 383 1.07 13.25 -9.98
N MET A 384 1.47 14.51 -10.08
CA MET A 384 2.89 14.89 -10.00
C MET A 384 3.26 15.49 -8.65
N PHE A 385 2.29 16.06 -7.93
CA PHE A 385 2.51 16.71 -6.64
C PHE A 385 1.31 16.53 -5.69
N ARG A 386 1.60 16.31 -4.40
CA ARG A 386 0.62 16.23 -3.30
C ARG A 386 1.12 16.99 -2.09
N ALA A 387 0.21 17.50 -1.25
CA ALA A 387 0.58 18.18 -0.03
C ALA A 387 -0.44 18.01 1.11
N TRP A 388 0.06 17.79 2.32
CA TRP A 388 -0.68 17.77 3.56
C TRP A 388 -0.26 18.97 4.41
N ASN A 389 -1.21 19.84 4.76
CA ASN A 389 -1.02 20.94 5.69
C ASN A 389 -2.08 20.83 6.79
N GLY A 390 -1.82 19.99 7.79
CA GLY A 390 -2.82 19.65 8.80
C GLY A 390 -4.06 19.00 8.17
N LYS A 391 -5.23 19.62 8.31
CA LYS A 391 -6.49 19.15 7.73
C LYS A 391 -6.69 19.58 6.28
N ALA A 392 -5.97 20.62 5.81
CA ALA A 392 -6.07 21.06 4.43
C ALA A 392 -5.12 20.21 3.56
N VAL A 393 -5.68 19.44 2.64
CA VAL A 393 -4.92 18.49 1.81
C VAL A 393 -5.17 18.78 0.33
N LEU A 394 -4.06 18.93 -0.41
CA LEU A 394 -4.02 18.93 -1.86
C LEU A 394 -3.70 17.50 -2.31
N GLU A 395 -4.73 16.80 -2.77
CA GLU A 395 -4.67 15.40 -3.18
C GLU A 395 -3.88 15.21 -4.46
N ALA A 396 -3.91 16.19 -5.36
CA ALA A 396 -3.17 16.15 -6.60
C ALA A 396 -2.95 17.53 -7.22
N VAL A 397 -1.81 17.67 -7.89
CA VAL A 397 -1.61 18.54 -9.05
C VAL A 397 -1.40 17.63 -10.26
N ARG A 398 -2.12 17.90 -11.34
CA ARG A 398 -2.04 17.18 -12.62
C ARG A 398 -2.08 18.19 -13.78
N LEU A 399 -1.58 17.75 -14.93
CA LEU A 399 -1.66 18.49 -16.19
C LEU A 399 -2.21 17.56 -17.27
N SER A 400 -3.30 17.98 -17.92
CA SER A 400 -3.84 17.34 -19.11
C SER A 400 -3.70 18.28 -20.31
N ALA A 401 -3.37 17.70 -21.46
CA ALA A 401 -3.25 18.42 -22.72
C ALA A 401 -4.23 17.83 -23.74
N SER A 402 -4.93 18.67 -24.50
CA SER A 402 -5.74 18.26 -25.65
C SER A 402 -4.83 17.84 -26.83
N PHE A 403 -4.00 16.84 -26.63
CA PHE A 403 -2.98 16.39 -27.56
C PHE A 403 -3.21 14.92 -27.94
N PHE A 404 -3.90 14.69 -29.08
CA PHE A 404 -4.20 13.36 -29.63
C PHE A 404 -4.81 12.36 -28.64
N SER A 405 -5.60 12.85 -27.67
CA SER A 405 -6.19 12.02 -26.60
C SER A 405 -5.15 11.20 -25.81
N MET A 406 -3.90 11.67 -25.72
CA MET A 406 -2.85 11.02 -24.94
C MET A 406 -3.06 11.15 -23.42
N GLY A 407 -4.01 11.99 -23.01
CA GLY A 407 -4.40 12.21 -21.63
C GLY A 407 -3.37 13.02 -20.85
N HIS A 408 -3.19 12.65 -19.59
CA HIS A 408 -2.41 13.43 -18.63
C HIS A 408 -0.89 13.24 -18.78
N PHE A 409 -0.16 14.30 -18.44
CA PHE A 409 1.29 14.29 -18.25
C PHE A 409 1.70 13.23 -17.21
N ARG A 410 2.72 12.46 -17.56
CA ARG A 410 3.45 11.57 -16.65
C ARG A 410 4.94 11.84 -16.83
N SER A 411 5.62 12.13 -15.73
CA SER A 411 7.07 12.37 -15.78
C SER A 411 7.81 11.08 -16.12
N ASN A 412 8.89 11.21 -16.90
CA ASN A 412 9.84 10.14 -17.19
C ASN A 412 10.99 10.05 -16.17
N GLY A 413 10.89 10.76 -15.05
CA GLY A 413 11.88 10.69 -14.00
C GLY A 413 11.66 11.78 -12.95
N VAL A 414 12.53 11.77 -11.94
CA VAL A 414 12.61 12.84 -10.97
C VAL A 414 14.05 13.08 -10.56
N GLU A 415 14.44 14.35 -10.56
CA GLU A 415 15.75 14.77 -10.05
C GLU A 415 15.58 15.71 -8.87
N LEU A 416 16.41 15.54 -7.84
CA LEU A 416 16.46 16.43 -6.69
C LEU A 416 17.81 17.15 -6.66
N SER A 417 17.78 18.46 -6.86
CA SER A 417 18.95 19.33 -6.79
C SER A 417 19.34 19.64 -5.34
N LYS A 418 20.60 20.07 -5.13
CA LYS A 418 21.15 20.37 -3.79
C LYS A 418 20.38 21.49 -3.08
N ASP A 419 19.93 22.49 -3.83
CA ASP A 419 19.10 23.61 -3.37
C ASP A 419 17.65 23.20 -3.01
N GLY A 420 17.25 21.96 -3.32
CA GLY A 420 15.91 21.45 -3.07
C GLY A 420 14.95 21.59 -4.25
N THR A 421 15.40 22.10 -5.40
CA THR A 421 14.60 22.12 -6.62
C THR A 421 14.39 20.70 -7.14
N ILE A 422 13.14 20.33 -7.41
CA ILE A 422 12.76 19.04 -7.98
C ILE A 422 12.45 19.24 -9.47
N LYS A 423 13.02 18.40 -10.33
CA LYS A 423 12.76 18.46 -11.78
C LYS A 423 11.99 17.23 -12.23
N LEU A 424 10.92 17.46 -12.97
CA LEU A 424 10.10 16.48 -13.65
C LEU A 424 10.04 16.87 -15.13
N GLY A 425 9.79 15.92 -16.01
CA GLY A 425 9.57 16.22 -17.41
C GLY A 425 9.19 15.01 -18.22
N SER A 426 8.70 15.22 -19.43
CA SER A 426 8.58 14.20 -20.46
C SER A 426 8.29 14.85 -21.80
N GLU A 427 8.52 14.08 -22.86
CA GLU A 427 8.11 14.44 -24.21
C GLU A 427 7.21 13.34 -24.76
N ILE A 428 6.03 13.73 -25.24
CA ILE A 428 5.11 12.82 -25.92
C ILE A 428 5.28 13.05 -27.43
N GLU A 429 5.48 11.95 -28.15
CA GLU A 429 5.57 11.94 -29.61
C GLU A 429 4.41 11.14 -30.19
N VAL A 430 3.70 11.73 -31.15
CA VAL A 430 2.59 11.09 -31.86
C VAL A 430 2.92 10.98 -33.35
N PRO A 431 3.03 9.77 -33.91
CA PRO A 431 3.37 9.54 -35.31
C PRO A 431 2.17 9.72 -36.25
N TYR A 432 2.45 10.29 -37.41
CA TYR A 432 1.73 10.05 -38.65
C TYR A 432 2.55 9.08 -39.51
N TYR A 433 1.95 7.96 -39.90
CA TYR A 433 2.61 6.97 -40.74
C TYR A 433 2.60 7.41 -42.20
N LEU A 434 3.76 7.35 -42.84
CA LEU A 434 3.95 7.66 -44.24
C LEU A 434 3.67 6.39 -45.09
N PRO A 435 3.58 6.53 -46.42
CA PRO A 435 3.48 5.38 -47.32
C PRO A 435 4.61 4.36 -47.07
N ILE A 436 4.29 3.08 -47.18
CA ILE A 436 5.28 2.00 -47.03
C ILE A 436 6.34 2.10 -48.15
N PRO A 437 7.63 1.85 -47.85
CA PRO A 437 8.69 1.82 -48.85
C PRO A 437 8.34 0.92 -50.04
N ALA A 438 8.82 1.28 -51.24
CA ALA A 438 8.40 0.62 -52.47
C ALA A 438 8.81 -0.87 -52.55
N ASP A 439 9.93 -1.21 -51.91
CA ASP A 439 10.50 -2.54 -51.75
C ASP A 439 9.77 -3.40 -50.68
N GLU A 440 8.93 -2.78 -49.86
CA GLU A 440 8.11 -3.42 -48.82
C GLU A 440 6.62 -3.49 -49.21
N ARG A 441 6.26 -3.12 -50.44
CA ARG A 441 4.86 -3.16 -50.92
C ARG A 441 4.44 -4.59 -51.23
N ASP A 442 3.28 -4.96 -50.70
CA ASP A 442 2.58 -6.16 -51.10
C ASP A 442 1.64 -5.86 -52.29
N ASP A 443 1.76 -6.64 -53.37
CA ASP A 443 0.98 -6.45 -54.60
C ASP A 443 -0.54 -6.62 -54.40
N ASN A 444 -0.94 -7.37 -53.36
CA ASN A 444 -2.34 -7.54 -53.00
C ASN A 444 -2.82 -6.51 -51.96
N GLY A 445 -1.97 -5.56 -51.58
CA GLY A 445 -2.25 -4.57 -50.53
C GLY A 445 -2.47 -5.18 -49.15
N THR A 446 -2.02 -6.41 -48.92
CA THR A 446 -2.22 -7.15 -47.67
C THR A 446 -0.96 -7.04 -46.80
N TYR A 447 -1.01 -6.18 -45.79
CA TYR A 447 0.13 -5.95 -44.90
C TYR A 447 -0.01 -6.69 -43.57
N ALA A 448 1.11 -6.84 -42.86
CA ALA A 448 1.13 -7.49 -41.56
C ALA A 448 0.26 -6.75 -40.53
N LEU A 449 -0.56 -7.51 -39.78
CA LEU A 449 -1.19 -7.03 -38.56
C LEU A 449 -0.10 -6.64 -37.57
N SER A 450 -0.04 -5.38 -37.20
CA SER A 450 0.97 -4.85 -36.29
C SER A 450 0.36 -3.83 -35.34
N LYS A 451 1.04 -3.63 -34.22
CA LYS A 451 0.76 -2.54 -33.29
C LYS A 451 1.36 -1.25 -33.83
N SER A 452 0.62 -0.16 -33.71
CA SER A 452 1.18 1.19 -33.86
C SER A 452 2.40 1.41 -32.93
N VAL A 453 3.42 2.15 -33.39
CA VAL A 453 4.68 2.38 -32.65
C VAL A 453 4.49 3.15 -31.33
N ASP A 454 3.40 3.91 -31.21
CA ASP A 454 2.96 4.60 -29.99
C ASP A 454 2.00 3.75 -29.13
N GLY A 455 1.58 2.59 -29.66
CA GLY A 455 0.87 1.55 -28.95
C GLY A 455 -0.63 1.73 -28.81
N ARG A 456 -1.23 2.66 -29.56
CA ARG A 456 -2.64 3.09 -29.42
C ARG A 456 -3.66 2.17 -30.08
N PHE A 457 -3.31 1.61 -31.24
CA PHE A 457 -4.19 0.77 -32.05
C PHE A 457 -3.43 -0.30 -32.82
N TYR A 458 -4.18 -1.24 -33.41
CA TYR A 458 -3.70 -2.36 -34.24
C TYR A 458 -4.41 -2.35 -35.59
N ALA A 459 -3.68 -2.60 -36.67
CA ALA A 459 -4.23 -2.72 -38.02
C ALA A 459 -3.27 -3.48 -38.94
N MET A 460 -3.80 -4.02 -40.04
CA MET A 460 -3.03 -4.64 -41.13
C MET A 460 -2.41 -3.56 -42.03
N LEU A 461 -1.51 -2.76 -41.46
CA LEU A 461 -0.83 -1.68 -42.15
C LEU A 461 0.70 -1.84 -42.11
N ASP A 462 1.25 -2.82 -41.40
CA ASP A 462 2.69 -2.95 -41.13
C ASP A 462 3.32 -1.64 -40.63
N PHE A 463 2.94 -1.22 -39.42
CA PHE A 463 3.43 0.01 -38.79
C PHE A 463 4.93 -0.02 -38.51
N THR A 464 5.52 -1.21 -38.35
CA THR A 464 6.95 -1.38 -38.03
C THR A 464 7.83 -0.88 -39.17
N ASN A 465 7.46 -1.19 -40.41
CA ASN A 465 8.25 -0.88 -41.60
C ASN A 465 7.85 0.45 -42.25
N ARG A 466 6.92 1.19 -41.66
CA ARG A 466 6.51 2.51 -42.17
C ARG A 466 7.34 3.63 -41.56
N PRO A 467 7.95 4.50 -42.38
CA PRO A 467 8.47 5.77 -41.91
C PRO A 467 7.38 6.60 -41.24
N THR A 468 7.75 7.43 -40.28
CA THR A 468 6.82 8.30 -39.56
C THR A 468 7.28 9.75 -39.60
N SER A 469 6.31 10.67 -39.64
CA SER A 469 6.50 12.07 -39.26
C SER A 469 5.82 12.29 -37.92
N VAL A 470 6.51 12.87 -36.94
CA VAL A 470 6.00 12.97 -35.56
C VAL A 470 5.58 14.38 -35.19
N ARG A 471 4.53 14.49 -34.37
CA ARG A 471 4.14 15.68 -33.62
C ARG A 471 4.63 15.53 -32.19
N ARG A 472 5.07 16.64 -31.57
CA ARG A 472 5.72 16.61 -30.26
C ARG A 472 5.07 17.57 -29.27
N LEU A 473 4.99 17.14 -28.02
CA LEU A 473 4.66 18.00 -26.89
C LEU A 473 5.62 17.68 -25.75
N LYS A 474 6.48 18.64 -25.43
CA LYS A 474 7.44 18.55 -24.33
C LYS A 474 6.93 19.37 -23.15
N THR A 475 6.93 18.75 -21.97
CA THR A 475 6.60 19.39 -20.70
C THR A 475 7.78 19.25 -19.77
N ASP A 476 8.32 20.37 -19.29
CA ASP A 476 9.29 20.42 -18.20
C ASP A 476 8.63 21.10 -16.99
N VAL A 477 8.86 20.56 -15.79
CA VAL A 477 8.33 21.11 -14.53
C VAL A 477 9.47 21.24 -13.50
N GLU A 478 9.68 22.44 -12.99
CA GLU A 478 10.56 22.69 -11.84
C GLU A 478 9.74 23.04 -10.61
N ILE A 479 9.89 22.26 -9.53
CA ILE A 479 9.21 22.48 -8.26
C ILE A 479 10.22 23.06 -7.26
N LYS A 480 10.02 24.32 -6.87
CA LYS A 480 10.96 25.09 -6.05
C LYS A 480 10.38 25.34 -4.66
N PRO A 481 11.06 24.94 -3.58
CA PRO A 481 10.61 25.27 -2.23
C PRO A 481 10.69 26.78 -1.98
N THR A 482 9.65 27.34 -1.38
CA THR A 482 9.60 28.73 -0.91
C THR A 482 9.51 28.77 0.62
N LYS A 483 9.60 29.98 1.20
CA LYS A 483 9.44 30.17 2.65
C LYS A 483 8.10 29.66 3.17
N LYS A 484 7.03 29.78 2.38
CA LYS A 484 5.66 29.44 2.78
C LYS A 484 5.02 28.32 1.95
N GLY A 485 5.74 27.72 1.00
CA GLY A 485 5.20 26.63 0.19
C GLY A 485 6.11 26.26 -0.97
N TYR A 486 5.55 26.17 -2.18
CA TYR A 486 6.24 25.71 -3.38
C TYR A 486 5.78 26.48 -4.62
N ASP A 487 6.71 26.77 -5.51
CA ASP A 487 6.41 27.26 -6.86
C ASP A 487 6.62 26.12 -7.85
N LEU A 488 5.64 25.84 -8.70
CA LEU A 488 5.72 24.84 -9.77
C LEU A 488 5.80 25.60 -11.09
N ASP A 489 6.99 25.67 -11.67
CA ASP A 489 7.26 26.30 -12.96
C ASP A 489 7.08 25.29 -14.09
N PHE A 490 6.13 25.54 -14.97
CA PHE A 490 5.83 24.73 -16.14
C PHE A 490 6.36 25.41 -17.40
N GLU A 491 7.09 24.67 -18.22
CA GLU A 491 7.44 25.03 -19.59
C GLU A 491 6.91 23.95 -20.54
N VAL A 492 5.95 24.33 -21.40
CA VAL A 492 5.34 23.42 -22.38
C VAL A 492 5.61 23.93 -23.79
N THR A 493 6.28 23.12 -24.59
CA THR A 493 6.76 23.45 -25.94
C THR A 493 6.47 22.31 -26.93
N GLY A 494 6.65 22.53 -28.23
CA GLY A 494 6.31 21.57 -29.28
C GLY A 494 5.22 22.12 -30.19
N GLU A 495 4.10 21.42 -30.33
CA GLU A 495 2.96 21.91 -31.11
C GLU A 495 2.33 23.17 -30.50
N ASP A 496 2.02 24.15 -31.36
CA ASP A 496 1.37 25.40 -30.99
C ASP A 496 -0.14 25.22 -30.79
N ASN A 497 -0.75 26.08 -29.97
CA ASN A 497 -2.20 26.16 -29.74
C ASN A 497 -2.85 24.88 -29.16
N VAL A 498 -2.08 24.01 -28.51
CA VAL A 498 -2.62 22.88 -27.75
C VAL A 498 -3.19 23.41 -26.44
N GLU A 499 -4.45 23.07 -26.15
CA GLU A 499 -5.10 23.44 -24.90
C GLU A 499 -4.53 22.65 -23.72
N LEU A 500 -4.33 23.34 -22.61
CA LEU A 500 -3.76 22.80 -21.39
C LEU A 500 -4.73 23.03 -20.23
N THR A 501 -4.93 22.00 -19.41
CA THR A 501 -5.73 22.04 -18.19
C THR A 501 -4.87 21.58 -17.02
N PHE A 502 -4.60 22.49 -16.09
CA PHE A 502 -4.03 22.16 -14.80
C PHE A 502 -5.17 21.83 -13.84
N GLU A 503 -5.10 20.66 -13.23
CA GLU A 503 -6.07 20.16 -12.27
C GLU A 503 -5.45 20.17 -10.88
N LEU A 504 -6.10 20.87 -9.94
CA LEU A 504 -5.79 20.83 -8.52
C LEU A 504 -6.97 20.16 -7.79
N THR A 505 -6.72 19.01 -7.17
CA THR A 505 -7.74 18.27 -6.42
C THR A 505 -7.54 18.50 -4.93
N PHE A 506 -8.55 19.02 -4.24
CA PHE A 506 -8.53 19.25 -2.80
C PHE A 506 -9.43 18.26 -2.09
N ARG A 507 -9.07 17.88 -0.86
CA ARG A 507 -9.91 17.01 -0.03
C ARG A 507 -11.30 17.64 0.20
N GLU A 508 -12.34 16.81 0.21
CA GLU A 508 -13.71 17.29 0.39
C GLU A 508 -13.95 17.91 1.79
N GLY A 509 -14.99 18.73 1.89
CA GLY A 509 -15.45 19.34 3.14
C GLY A 509 -14.85 20.72 3.46
N GLY A 510 -13.91 21.20 2.66
CA GLY A 510 -13.33 22.54 2.80
C GLY A 510 -14.15 23.64 2.12
N LYS A 511 -13.67 24.88 2.24
CA LYS A 511 -14.28 26.08 1.64
C LYS A 511 -13.32 26.75 0.68
N PHE A 512 -13.86 27.19 -0.46
CA PHE A 512 -13.11 27.91 -1.49
C PHE A 512 -13.39 29.42 -1.48
N LYS A 513 -12.38 30.20 -1.87
CA LYS A 513 -12.50 31.63 -2.24
C LYS A 513 -11.67 31.92 -3.48
N GLY A 514 -12.05 32.96 -4.21
CA GLY A 514 -11.30 33.44 -5.38
C GLY A 514 -11.41 32.53 -6.61
N VAL A 515 -12.35 31.59 -6.62
CA VAL A 515 -12.61 30.68 -7.75
C VAL A 515 -14.06 30.84 -8.22
N LYS A 516 -14.29 30.57 -9.50
CA LYS A 516 -15.64 30.53 -10.07
C LYS A 516 -16.18 29.11 -10.00
N GLU A 517 -17.36 28.95 -9.41
CA GLU A 517 -18.08 27.67 -9.40
C GLU A 517 -18.74 27.39 -10.76
N ILE A 518 -18.68 26.13 -11.21
CA ILE A 518 -19.26 25.62 -12.44
C ILE A 518 -19.87 24.25 -12.12
N LEU A 519 -21.05 23.96 -12.68
CA LEU A 519 -21.61 22.62 -12.68
C LEU A 519 -21.19 21.93 -13.99
N ASP A 520 -20.59 20.74 -13.88
CA ASP A 520 -20.31 19.92 -15.05
C ASP A 520 -21.55 19.20 -15.59
N SER A 521 -21.38 18.38 -16.63
CA SER A 521 -22.47 17.64 -17.26
C SER A 521 -23.16 16.63 -16.35
N ASP A 522 -22.50 16.21 -15.27
CA ASP A 522 -22.99 15.23 -14.31
C ASP A 522 -23.56 15.91 -13.04
N ASN A 523 -23.77 17.24 -13.10
CA ASN A 523 -24.15 18.10 -11.96
C ASN A 523 -23.13 18.08 -10.81
N THR A 524 -21.87 17.74 -11.08
CA THR A 524 -20.79 17.83 -10.10
C THR A 524 -20.27 19.26 -10.06
N THR A 525 -20.09 19.77 -8.85
CA THR A 525 -19.50 21.10 -8.64
C THR A 525 -17.99 21.06 -8.88
N ILE A 526 -17.55 21.79 -9.87
CA ILE A 526 -16.14 22.05 -10.16
C ILE A 526 -15.84 23.55 -10.05
N TYR A 527 -14.57 23.89 -9.91
CA TYR A 527 -14.13 25.27 -9.75
C TYR A 527 -13.15 25.66 -10.87
N HIS A 528 -13.21 26.91 -11.33
CA HIS A 528 -12.29 27.48 -12.31
C HIS A 528 -11.60 28.71 -11.71
N LEU A 529 -10.27 28.67 -11.63
CA LEU A 529 -9.47 29.84 -11.28
C LEU A 529 -9.04 30.57 -12.56
N ILE A 530 -9.83 31.57 -12.93
CA ILE A 530 -9.65 32.35 -14.17
C ILE A 530 -8.51 33.38 -14.02
N GLU A 531 -8.46 34.07 -12.89
CA GLU A 531 -7.49 35.13 -12.59
C GLU A 531 -7.24 35.21 -11.08
N GLY A 532 -6.23 35.97 -10.67
CA GLY A 532 -5.93 36.16 -9.25
C GLY A 532 -5.55 34.86 -8.54
N LYS A 533 -5.75 34.79 -7.23
CA LYS A 533 -5.39 33.62 -6.41
C LYS A 533 -6.65 33.01 -5.78
N GLY A 534 -6.66 31.69 -5.69
CA GLY A 534 -7.64 30.96 -4.91
C GLY A 534 -7.14 30.62 -3.51
N GLU A 535 -8.09 30.37 -2.60
CA GLU A 535 -7.85 29.86 -1.26
C GLU A 535 -8.76 28.65 -1.01
N TYR A 536 -8.20 27.57 -0.51
CA TYR A 536 -8.90 26.43 0.08
C TYR A 536 -8.62 26.39 1.58
N SER A 537 -9.66 26.23 2.40
CA SER A 537 -9.53 26.18 3.87
C SER A 537 -10.29 25.01 4.47
N MET A 538 -9.68 24.37 5.46
CA MET A 538 -10.28 23.27 6.24
C MET A 538 -9.99 23.49 7.72
N GLY A 539 -10.94 24.12 8.42
CA GLY A 539 -10.69 24.66 9.77
C GLY A 539 -9.70 25.82 9.71
N ASP A 540 -8.65 25.76 10.53
CA ASP A 540 -7.62 26.81 10.60
C ASP A 540 -6.51 26.63 9.54
N ASP A 541 -6.45 25.47 8.90
CA ASP A 541 -5.44 25.16 7.88
C ASP A 541 -5.86 25.68 6.50
N LYS A 542 -4.91 26.27 5.77
CA LYS A 542 -5.18 26.91 4.48
C LYS A 542 -4.16 26.54 3.41
N ILE A 543 -4.63 26.49 2.16
CA ILE A 543 -3.83 26.38 0.95
C ILE A 543 -4.23 27.53 0.03
N THR A 544 -3.25 28.33 -0.39
CA THR A 544 -3.42 29.35 -1.43
C THR A 544 -2.78 28.84 -2.72
N PHE A 545 -3.42 29.11 -3.85
CA PHE A 545 -2.99 28.60 -5.16
C PHE A 545 -3.24 29.62 -6.27
N GLY A 546 -2.46 29.58 -7.34
CA GLY A 546 -2.59 30.44 -8.52
C GLY A 546 -1.25 31.08 -8.95
N PRO A 547 -1.26 32.07 -9.84
CA PRO A 547 -2.44 32.77 -10.32
C PRO A 547 -3.29 31.97 -11.31
N GLY A 548 -4.55 32.34 -11.51
CA GLY A 548 -5.34 31.90 -12.67
C GLY A 548 -4.71 32.37 -13.98
N ASN A 549 -5.02 31.67 -15.08
CA ASN A 549 -4.34 31.86 -16.36
C ASN A 549 -5.31 31.96 -17.56
N GLY A 550 -6.52 32.50 -17.32
CA GLY A 550 -7.50 32.82 -18.35
C GLY A 550 -8.76 31.95 -18.33
N LYS A 551 -9.66 32.21 -19.28
CA LYS A 551 -10.99 31.57 -19.42
C LYS A 551 -11.02 30.48 -20.50
N GLY A 552 -9.91 29.75 -20.67
CA GLY A 552 -9.83 28.68 -21.67
C GLY A 552 -10.84 27.55 -21.44
N PRO A 553 -11.00 26.64 -22.41
CA PRO A 553 -11.79 25.43 -22.20
C PRO A 553 -11.13 24.55 -21.14
N ILE A 554 -11.95 23.88 -20.33
CA ILE A 554 -11.50 22.86 -19.38
C ILE A 554 -11.61 21.51 -20.10
N ALA A 555 -10.45 20.93 -20.44
CA ALA A 555 -10.33 19.63 -21.08
C ALA A 555 -9.38 18.75 -20.25
N ALA A 556 -9.95 17.83 -19.47
CA ALA A 556 -9.21 16.92 -18.58
C ALA A 556 -9.47 15.45 -18.95
N ASP A 557 -9.31 15.12 -20.23
CA ASP A 557 -9.52 13.74 -20.72
C ASP A 557 -8.52 12.78 -20.04
N ALA A 558 -9.01 11.60 -19.63
CA ALA A 558 -8.20 10.53 -19.05
C ALA A 558 -7.18 9.97 -20.06
N GLY A 559 -7.44 10.15 -21.35
CA GLY A 559 -6.74 9.58 -22.48
C GLY A 559 -7.42 8.32 -22.99
N GLU A 560 -7.23 8.04 -24.28
CA GLU A 560 -7.91 6.96 -25.02
C GLU A 560 -7.78 5.57 -24.35
N GLN A 561 -6.63 5.29 -23.73
CA GLN A 561 -6.40 4.02 -23.05
C GLN A 561 -7.34 3.78 -21.86
N TYR A 562 -7.86 4.84 -21.22
CA TYR A 562 -8.87 4.72 -20.19
C TYR A 562 -10.27 4.74 -20.79
N SER A 563 -10.54 5.73 -21.64
CA SER A 563 -11.89 6.00 -22.11
C SER A 563 -12.43 4.91 -23.03
N TRP A 564 -11.59 4.18 -23.79
CA TRP A 564 -12.08 3.13 -24.71
C TRP A 564 -12.64 1.91 -23.97
N HIS A 565 -12.27 1.75 -22.69
CA HIS A 565 -12.79 0.72 -21.80
C HIS A 565 -13.87 1.25 -20.85
N GLY A 566 -14.38 2.46 -21.08
CA GLY A 566 -15.33 3.13 -20.17
C GLY A 566 -14.73 3.53 -18.83
N GLY A 567 -13.38 3.53 -18.73
CA GLY A 567 -12.67 3.98 -17.54
C GLY A 567 -12.52 5.50 -17.51
N ASN A 568 -12.23 6.04 -16.32
CA ASN A 568 -11.90 7.44 -16.12
C ASN A 568 -10.72 7.57 -15.12
N LEU A 569 -10.20 8.79 -15.00
CA LEU A 569 -9.12 9.14 -14.08
C LEU A 569 -9.53 10.19 -13.04
N THR A 570 -10.83 10.35 -12.83
CA THR A 570 -11.37 11.34 -11.89
C THR A 570 -10.98 10.97 -10.47
N LEU A 571 -10.30 11.89 -9.78
CA LEU A 571 -9.98 11.72 -8.37
C LEU A 571 -11.18 12.05 -7.49
N GLN A 572 -11.24 11.46 -6.30
CA GLN A 572 -12.15 11.96 -5.27
C GLN A 572 -11.64 13.29 -4.73
N GLY A 573 -12.54 14.25 -4.51
CA GLY A 573 -12.19 15.59 -4.05
C GLY A 573 -12.92 16.70 -4.79
N SER A 574 -12.64 17.93 -4.37
CA SER A 574 -13.09 19.14 -5.05
C SER A 574 -12.02 19.58 -6.06
N HIS A 575 -12.41 19.70 -7.34
CA HIS A 575 -11.49 20.02 -8.43
C HIS A 575 -11.48 21.53 -8.73
N VAL A 576 -10.29 22.11 -8.78
CA VAL A 576 -10.05 23.45 -9.31
C VAL A 576 -9.22 23.34 -10.58
N TYR A 577 -9.71 23.94 -11.65
CA TYR A 577 -9.04 23.98 -12.94
C TYR A 577 -8.42 25.35 -13.23
N ILE A 578 -7.23 25.33 -13.83
CA ILE A 578 -6.56 26.49 -14.44
C ILE A 578 -6.26 26.11 -15.89
N THR A 579 -6.46 27.05 -16.82
CA THR A 579 -6.35 26.76 -18.26
C THR A 579 -5.14 27.46 -18.90
N GLY A 580 -4.70 26.96 -20.05
CA GLY A 580 -3.59 27.55 -20.81
C GLY A 580 -3.56 27.05 -22.26
N LYS A 581 -2.64 27.58 -23.05
CA LYS A 581 -2.35 27.11 -24.42
C LYS A 581 -0.85 27.10 -24.67
N THR A 582 -0.38 26.16 -25.49
CA THR A 582 1.03 26.12 -25.91
C THR A 582 1.38 27.16 -26.97
N PRO A 583 2.65 27.58 -27.04
CA PRO A 583 3.70 27.35 -26.05
C PRO A 583 3.40 28.11 -24.74
N LEU A 584 3.73 27.51 -23.60
CA LEU A 584 3.38 28.05 -22.28
C LEU A 584 4.59 28.12 -21.35
N LYS A 585 4.76 29.26 -20.67
CA LYS A 585 5.52 29.38 -19.43
C LYS A 585 4.59 29.85 -18.33
N TYR A 586 4.41 29.05 -17.29
CA TYR A 586 3.43 29.30 -16.24
C TYR A 586 3.96 28.85 -14.89
N THR A 587 3.82 29.70 -13.86
CA THR A 587 4.19 29.34 -12.49
C THR A 587 2.94 29.22 -11.63
N LEU A 588 2.70 28.03 -11.10
CA LEU A 588 1.70 27.81 -10.06
C LEU A 588 2.34 28.01 -8.68
N ASN A 589 1.98 29.09 -7.99
CA ASN A 589 2.39 29.34 -6.61
C ASN A 589 1.45 28.61 -5.64
N LEU A 590 2.01 27.76 -4.78
CA LEU A 590 1.31 27.11 -3.67
C LEU A 590 1.83 27.67 -2.34
N GLY A 591 0.93 28.22 -1.52
CA GLY A 591 1.24 28.71 -0.18
C GLY A 591 0.43 27.98 0.90
N PHE A 592 1.07 27.62 2.00
CA PHE A 592 0.47 26.85 3.10
C PHE A 592 0.54 27.67 4.39
N ALA A 593 -0.58 27.78 5.10
CA ALA A 593 -0.70 28.50 6.38
C ALA A 593 -1.39 27.67 7.43
#